data_AF-A0A965UTM6-F1
#
_entry.id   AF-A0A965UTM6-F1
#
_cell.length_a   1.000
_cell.length_b   1.000
_cell.length_c   1.000
_cell.angle_alpha   90.00
_cell.angle_beta   90.00
_cell.angle_gamma   90.00
#
_symmetry.space_group_name_H-M   'P 1'
#
loop_
_entity.id
_entity.type
_entity.pdbx_description
1 polymer ?
#
loop_
_entity_poly.entity_id
_entity_poly.type
_entity_poly.pdbx_seq_one_letter_code
_entity_poly.pdbx_strand_id
1 'polypeptide(L)'
;MINVLITAARQMCEAYTGVGFVEHNAVAVLNNSNGDIYIPYGPMIAINSVVNDQGTTLVLDTDYTIGGNEFKRLRTPHENNITIDYTTGYTTLPEALKTALLNQVYYLYDNRAVGTDDISPIAKIILNLYKRV
;
A
#
# COMPACT_ATOMS: atom_id res chain seq x y z
N MET A 1 10.03 -11.32 21.35
CA MET A 1 10.11 -9.85 21.54
C MET A 1 10.65 -9.13 20.31
N ILE A 2 11.71 -9.60 19.63
CA ILE A 2 12.21 -8.94 18.41
C ILE A 2 11.18 -8.88 17.27
N ASN A 3 10.38 -9.93 17.10
CA ASN A 3 9.33 -9.98 16.07
C ASN A 3 8.30 -8.85 16.22
N VAL A 4 7.99 -8.42 17.44
CA VAL A 4 7.02 -7.32 17.68
C VAL A 4 7.56 -5.99 17.17
N LEU A 5 8.87 -5.74 17.36
CA LEU A 5 9.51 -4.54 16.84
C LEU A 5 9.62 -4.53 15.32
N ILE A 6 9.89 -5.70 14.71
CA ILE A 6 9.90 -5.82 13.25
C ILE A 6 8.51 -5.52 12.69
N THR A 7 7.44 -6.04 13.31
CA THR A 7 6.07 -5.75 12.90
C THR A 7 5.73 -4.26 13.07
N ALA A 8 6.06 -3.65 14.20
CA ALA A 8 5.80 -2.24 14.46
C ALA A 8 6.58 -1.34 13.48
N ALA A 9 7.87 -1.59 13.30
CA ALA A 9 8.70 -0.86 12.34
C ALA A 9 8.11 -0.92 10.92
N ARG A 10 7.68 -2.12 10.49
CA ARG A 10 7.05 -2.30 9.18
C ARG A 10 5.78 -1.46 9.04
N GLN A 11 4.87 -1.55 10.02
CA GLN A 11 3.62 -0.79 9.99
C GLN A 11 3.87 0.73 9.93
N MET A 12 4.87 1.23 10.66
CA MET A 12 5.27 2.65 10.59
C MET A 12 5.81 3.01 9.20
N CYS A 13 6.68 2.18 8.63
CA CYS A 13 7.23 2.42 7.29
C CYS A 13 6.13 2.40 6.22
N GLU A 14 5.22 1.42 6.25
CA GLU A 14 4.10 1.30 5.31
C GLU A 14 3.13 2.47 5.41
N ALA A 15 2.79 2.91 6.64
CA ALA A 15 1.94 4.07 6.86
C ALA A 15 2.56 5.37 6.33
N TYR A 16 3.89 5.49 6.39
CA TYR A 16 4.60 6.66 5.89
C TYR A 16 4.71 6.71 4.37
N THR A 17 4.95 5.57 3.72
CA THR A 17 5.12 5.52 2.26
C THR A 17 3.79 5.38 1.52
N GLY A 18 2.77 4.79 2.15
CA GLY A 18 1.54 4.38 1.47
C GLY A 18 1.76 3.15 0.57
N VAL A 19 2.75 2.32 0.90
CA VAL A 19 3.19 1.18 0.09
C VAL A 19 3.20 -0.08 0.97
N GLY A 20 2.69 -1.19 0.46
CA GLY A 20 2.73 -2.48 1.16
C GLY A 20 4.13 -3.11 1.08
N PHE A 21 4.74 -3.44 2.21
CA PHE A 21 6.05 -4.10 2.24
C PHE A 21 5.92 -5.62 2.16
N VAL A 22 4.78 -6.14 2.63
CA VAL A 22 4.44 -7.57 2.61
C VAL A 22 3.15 -7.75 1.83
N GLU A 23 3.04 -8.88 1.13
CA GLU A 23 1.83 -9.27 0.43
C GLU A 23 0.65 -9.40 1.39
N HIS A 24 -0.43 -8.68 1.09
CA HIS A 24 -1.69 -8.78 1.80
C HIS A 24 -2.83 -8.38 0.88
N ASN A 25 -4.04 -8.81 1.25
CA ASN A 25 -5.25 -8.40 0.56
C ASN A 25 -5.72 -7.08 1.15
N ALA A 26 -6.08 -6.15 0.28
CA ALA A 26 -6.65 -4.86 0.64
C ALA A 26 -8.00 -4.70 -0.05
N VAL A 27 -8.95 -4.14 0.68
CA VAL A 27 -10.26 -3.76 0.16
C VAL A 27 -10.33 -2.25 0.10
N ALA A 28 -10.58 -1.70 -1.09
CA ALA A 28 -10.77 -0.28 -1.30
C ALA A 28 -12.17 -0.02 -1.85
N VAL A 29 -12.90 0.88 -1.18
CA VAL A 29 -14.17 1.42 -1.68
C VAL A 29 -13.87 2.79 -2.28
N LEU A 30 -14.12 2.92 -3.58
CA LEU A 30 -13.68 4.07 -4.38
C LEU A 30 -14.86 4.71 -5.11
N ASN A 31 -14.77 6.02 -5.29
CA ASN A 31 -15.67 6.76 -6.16
C ASN A 31 -14.94 7.10 -7.46
N ASN A 32 -15.28 6.41 -8.54
CA ASN A 32 -14.69 6.62 -9.86
C ASN A 32 -15.61 7.41 -10.82
N SER A 33 -16.56 8.22 -10.33
CA SER A 33 -17.48 8.97 -11.20
C SER A 33 -16.78 9.88 -12.23
N ASN A 34 -15.57 10.36 -11.92
CA ASN A 34 -14.76 11.17 -12.85
C ASN A 34 -13.80 10.34 -13.72
N GLY A 35 -13.69 9.03 -13.48
CA GLY A 35 -12.72 8.16 -14.14
C GLY A 35 -11.29 8.31 -13.63
N ASP A 36 -10.47 7.30 -13.97
CA ASP A 36 -9.03 7.24 -13.70
C ASP A 36 -8.62 7.43 -12.21
N ILE A 37 -9.47 7.01 -11.26
CA ILE A 37 -9.14 7.08 -9.83
C ILE A 37 -7.96 6.17 -9.46
N TYR A 38 -7.07 6.68 -8.61
CA TYR A 38 -5.97 5.91 -8.06
C TYR A 38 -6.42 4.90 -7.01
N ILE A 39 -5.91 3.68 -7.11
CA ILE A 39 -6.05 2.69 -6.05
C ILE A 39 -5.11 3.08 -4.89
N PRO A 40 -5.59 3.12 -3.63
CA PRO A 40 -4.84 3.67 -2.49
C PRO A 40 -3.52 2.94 -2.17
N TYR A 41 -3.49 1.61 -2.26
CA TYR A 41 -2.31 0.81 -1.92
C TYR A 41 -1.62 0.24 -3.16
N GLY A 42 -0.28 0.27 -3.15
CA GLY A 42 0.56 -0.37 -4.15
C GLY A 42 1.85 -0.92 -3.53
N PRO A 43 2.70 -1.59 -4.32
CA PRO A 43 2.45 -2.03 -5.69
C PRO A 43 1.34 -3.08 -5.74
N MET A 44 0.55 -3.08 -6.81
CA MET A 44 -0.53 -4.04 -6.98
C MET A 44 -0.02 -5.30 -7.67
N ILE A 45 -0.24 -6.47 -7.06
CA ILE A 45 0.14 -7.77 -7.62
C ILE A 45 -0.98 -8.31 -8.49
N ALA A 46 -2.21 -8.37 -7.96
CA ALA A 46 -3.36 -8.93 -8.65
C ALA A 46 -4.67 -8.30 -8.16
N ILE A 47 -5.69 -8.29 -9.02
CA ILE A 47 -7.07 -7.98 -8.64
C ILE A 47 -7.79 -9.29 -8.36
N ASN A 48 -8.38 -9.40 -7.18
CA ASN A 48 -9.14 -10.57 -6.77
C ASN A 48 -10.61 -10.43 -7.18
N SER A 49 -11.22 -9.27 -6.94
CA SER A 49 -12.58 -8.96 -7.38
C SER A 49 -12.84 -7.46 -7.49
N VAL A 50 -13.75 -7.09 -8.38
CA VAL A 50 -14.31 -5.74 -8.49
C VAL A 50 -15.82 -5.84 -8.46
N VAL A 51 -16.46 -5.08 -7.59
CA VAL A 51 -17.91 -5.11 -7.38
C VAL A 51 -18.44 -3.67 -7.44
N ASN A 52 -19.51 -3.45 -8.20
CA ASN A 52 -20.16 -2.14 -8.26
C ASN A 52 -21.10 -1.90 -7.06
N ASP A 53 -21.71 -0.70 -6.99
CA ASP A 53 -22.65 -0.31 -5.93
C ASP A 53 -23.85 -1.26 -5.80
N GLN A 54 -24.22 -1.95 -6.89
CA GLN A 54 -25.34 -2.89 -6.94
C GLN A 54 -24.95 -4.32 -6.53
N GLY A 55 -23.70 -4.57 -6.13
CA GLY A 55 -23.22 -5.90 -5.76
C GLY A 55 -22.92 -6.81 -6.95
N THR A 56 -22.84 -6.27 -8.17
CA THR A 56 -22.49 -7.02 -9.37
C THR A 56 -20.98 -7.11 -9.53
N THR A 57 -20.46 -8.33 -9.67
CA THR A 57 -19.05 -8.56 -9.99
C THR A 57 -18.75 -8.13 -11.42
N LEU A 58 -17.79 -7.25 -11.59
CA LEU A 58 -17.35 -6.71 -12.88
C LEU A 58 -16.23 -7.58 -13.46
N VAL A 59 -16.24 -7.76 -14.79
CA VAL A 59 -15.23 -8.52 -15.54
C VAL A 59 -14.20 -7.57 -16.17
N LEU A 60 -12.91 -7.92 -16.04
CA LEU A 60 -11.81 -7.16 -16.63
C LEU A 60 -11.96 -7.09 -18.16
N ASP A 61 -11.65 -5.94 -18.74
CA ASP A 61 -11.73 -5.62 -20.18
C ASP A 61 -13.14 -5.67 -20.79
N THR A 62 -14.15 -6.09 -20.04
CA THR A 62 -15.56 -6.01 -20.44
C THR A 62 -16.25 -4.87 -19.71
N ASP A 63 -16.24 -4.91 -18.37
CA ASP A 63 -16.98 -4.00 -17.52
C ASP A 63 -16.09 -2.94 -16.88
N TYR A 64 -14.82 -3.28 -16.64
CA TYR A 64 -13.84 -2.37 -16.05
C TYR A 64 -12.48 -2.46 -16.74
N THR A 65 -11.77 -1.33 -16.76
CA THR A 65 -10.41 -1.25 -17.32
C THR A 65 -9.46 -0.61 -16.33
N ILE A 66 -8.21 -1.09 -16.33
CA ILE A 66 -7.17 -0.59 -15.44
C ILE A 66 -6.05 0.08 -16.22
N GLY A 67 -5.52 1.16 -15.66
CA GLY A 67 -4.36 1.89 -16.18
C GLY A 67 -3.24 1.97 -15.14
N GLY A 68 -2.07 2.44 -15.55
CA GLY A 68 -0.94 2.68 -14.65
C GLY A 68 0.04 1.52 -14.50
N ASN A 69 1.17 1.82 -13.86
CA ASN A 69 2.31 0.92 -13.72
C ASN A 69 2.17 0.08 -12.44
N GLU A 70 3.06 0.26 -11.46
CA GLU A 70 3.01 -0.42 -10.16
C GLU A 70 1.80 0.04 -9.33
N PHE A 71 1.39 1.29 -9.51
CA PHE A 71 0.18 1.87 -8.92
C PHE A 71 -0.90 1.90 -9.99
N LYS A 72 -1.88 1.00 -9.83
CA LYS A 72 -2.99 0.87 -10.76
C LYS A 72 -4.03 1.96 -10.52
N ARG A 73 -4.70 2.34 -11.60
CA ARG A 73 -5.83 3.26 -11.63
C ARG A 73 -7.02 2.52 -12.23
N LEU A 74 -8.20 2.77 -11.69
CA LEU A 74 -9.44 2.29 -12.28
C LEU A 74 -9.91 3.33 -13.29
N ARG A 75 -9.88 3.01 -14.58
CA ARG A 75 -10.25 3.95 -15.64
C ARG A 75 -11.76 3.96 -15.83
N THR A 76 -12.33 2.79 -16.08
CA THR A 76 -13.78 2.54 -16.15
C THR A 76 -14.16 1.45 -15.16
N PRO A 77 -15.41 1.41 -14.65
CA PRO A 77 -16.56 2.26 -15.00
C PRO A 77 -16.58 3.60 -14.26
N HIS A 78 -17.30 4.59 -14.80
CA HIS A 78 -17.49 5.92 -14.21
C HIS A 78 -18.58 5.93 -13.13
N GLU A 79 -18.43 5.06 -12.13
CA GLU A 79 -19.42 4.84 -11.09
C GLU A 79 -18.86 5.16 -9.71
N ASN A 80 -19.75 5.43 -8.77
CA ASN A 80 -19.43 5.57 -7.35
C ASN A 80 -19.53 4.21 -6.63
N ASN A 81 -18.98 4.15 -5.41
CA ASN A 81 -19.07 2.98 -4.52
C ASN A 81 -18.58 1.66 -5.15
N ILE A 82 -17.53 1.72 -5.96
CA ILE A 82 -16.89 0.52 -6.50
C ILE A 82 -16.00 -0.07 -5.40
N THR A 83 -16.22 -1.33 -5.09
CA THR A 83 -15.39 -2.09 -4.14
C THR A 83 -14.39 -2.94 -4.91
N ILE A 84 -13.11 -2.75 -4.63
CA ILE A 84 -12.01 -3.52 -5.23
C ILE A 84 -11.34 -4.33 -4.13
N ASP A 85 -11.33 -5.65 -4.28
CA ASP A 85 -10.45 -6.56 -3.53
C ASP A 85 -9.22 -6.85 -4.40
N TYR A 86 -8.05 -6.54 -3.89
CA TYR A 86 -6.79 -6.73 -4.59
C TYR A 86 -5.67 -7.13 -3.64
N THR A 87 -4.70 -7.84 -4.20
CA THR A 87 -3.47 -8.22 -3.51
C THR A 87 -2.41 -7.17 -3.78
N THR A 88 -1.86 -6.60 -2.71
CA THR A 88 -0.84 -5.56 -2.76
C THR A 88 0.37 -5.92 -1.90
N GLY A 89 1.53 -5.40 -2.27
CA GLY A 89 2.80 -5.61 -1.56
C GLY A 89 3.90 -6.09 -2.50
N TYR A 90 5.08 -6.33 -1.93
CA TYR A 90 6.20 -6.86 -2.68
C TYR A 90 6.34 -8.37 -2.47
N THR A 91 6.41 -9.12 -3.57
CA THR A 91 6.86 -10.52 -3.58
C THR A 91 8.29 -10.63 -3.06
N THR A 92 9.16 -9.72 -3.51
CA THR A 92 10.53 -9.57 -3.05
C THR A 92 10.76 -8.11 -2.68
N LEU A 93 10.89 -7.82 -1.39
CA LEU A 93 11.11 -6.46 -0.91
C LEU A 93 12.44 -5.90 -1.44
N PRO A 94 12.44 -4.72 -2.11
CA PRO A 94 13.64 -4.04 -2.56
C PRO A 94 14.64 -3.80 -1.42
N GLU A 95 15.94 -3.84 -1.75
CA GLU A 95 17.02 -3.71 -0.76
C GLU A 95 16.97 -2.36 -0.01
N ALA A 96 16.60 -1.27 -0.69
CA ALA A 96 16.43 0.04 -0.05
C ALA A 96 15.35 0.01 1.05
N LEU A 97 14.20 -0.62 0.79
CA LEU A 97 13.11 -0.74 1.77
C LEU A 97 13.49 -1.69 2.92
N LYS A 98 14.25 -2.77 2.63
CA LYS A 98 14.84 -3.61 3.68
C LYS A 98 15.76 -2.80 4.59
N THR A 99 16.67 -2.02 4.02
CA THR A 99 17.59 -1.18 4.79
C THR A 99 16.86 -0.13 5.62
N ALA A 100 15.80 0.49 5.07
CA ALA A 100 14.96 1.41 5.83
C ALA A 100 14.27 0.72 7.03
N LEU A 101 13.73 -0.48 6.82
CA LEU A 101 13.11 -1.27 7.88
C LEU A 101 14.11 -1.62 8.98
N LEU A 102 15.32 -2.06 8.63
CA LEU A 102 16.36 -2.36 9.63
C LEU A 102 16.74 -1.13 10.46
N ASN A 103 16.89 0.03 9.81
CA ASN A 103 17.17 1.29 10.51
C ASN A 103 16.03 1.69 11.46
N GLN A 104 14.78 1.45 11.06
CA GLN A 104 13.62 1.70 11.93
C GLN A 104 13.59 0.75 13.12
N VAL A 105 13.89 -0.55 12.92
CA VAL A 105 13.98 -1.52 14.02
C VAL A 105 15.08 -1.14 15.00
N TYR A 106 16.25 -0.72 14.51
CA TYR A 106 17.36 -0.28 15.33
C TYR A 106 16.97 0.98 16.16
N TYR A 107 16.33 1.95 15.51
CA TYR A 107 15.87 3.17 16.18
C TYR A 107 14.84 2.88 17.28
N LEU A 108 13.84 2.05 17.00
CA LEU A 108 12.85 1.64 17.99
C LEU A 108 13.47 0.83 19.14
N TYR A 109 14.57 0.12 18.89
CA TYR A 109 15.29 -0.62 19.93
C TYR A 109 16.03 0.32 20.90
N ASP A 110 16.75 1.31 20.37
CA ASP A 110 17.52 2.26 21.18
C ASP A 110 16.60 3.26 21.91
N ASN A 111 15.47 3.65 21.31
CA ASN A 111 14.56 4.67 21.83
C ASN A 111 13.34 4.11 22.58
N ARG A 112 13.39 2.84 23.03
CA ARG A 112 12.26 2.18 23.74
C ARG A 112 11.74 2.94 24.96
N ALA A 113 12.60 3.70 25.63
CA ALA A 113 12.26 4.45 26.84
C ALA A 113 11.63 5.82 26.56
N VAL A 114 11.78 6.34 25.33
CA VAL A 114 11.41 7.72 24.99
C VAL A 114 9.97 7.80 24.46
N GLY A 115 9.38 6.67 24.05
CA GLY A 115 7.98 6.62 23.60
C GLY A 115 7.72 7.47 22.35
N THR A 116 8.70 7.54 21.43
CA THR A 116 8.57 8.31 20.19
C THR A 116 7.86 7.49 19.13
N ASP A 117 6.78 8.02 18.55
CA ASP A 117 6.08 7.43 17.40
C ASP A 117 6.68 7.87 16.05
N ASP A 118 7.86 8.49 16.08
CA ASP A 118 8.52 9.01 14.87
C ASP A 118 9.33 7.94 14.13
N ILE A 119 9.45 8.15 12.81
CA ILE A 119 10.32 7.35 11.96
C ILE A 119 11.76 7.86 12.09
N SER A 120 12.69 6.91 12.16
CA SER A 120 14.13 7.14 12.15
C SER A 120 14.53 8.12 11.05
N PRO A 121 15.32 9.16 11.35
CA PRO A 121 15.72 10.15 10.35
C PRO A 121 16.37 9.53 9.10
N ILE A 122 17.16 8.46 9.28
CA ILE A 122 17.81 7.73 8.18
C ILE A 122 16.77 6.96 7.36
N ALA A 123 15.86 6.25 8.03
CA ALA A 123 14.76 5.57 7.34
C ALA A 123 13.90 6.57 6.57
N LYS A 124 13.64 7.76 7.12
CA LYS A 124 12.86 8.82 6.48
C LYS A 124 13.49 9.31 5.17
N ILE A 125 14.80 9.49 5.12
CA ILE A 125 15.51 9.89 3.89
C ILE A 125 15.34 8.84 2.79
N ILE A 126 15.49 7.56 3.14
CA ILE A 126 15.34 6.45 2.18
C ILE A 126 13.87 6.34 1.72
N LEU A 127 12.93 6.39 2.66
CA LEU A 127 11.51 6.23 2.39
C LEU A 127 10.89 7.43 1.65
N ASN A 128 11.47 8.63 1.74
CA ASN A 128 11.01 9.79 0.98
C ASN A 128 10.97 9.55 -0.53
N LEU A 129 11.86 8.71 -1.06
CA LEU A 129 11.87 8.38 -2.49
C LEU A 129 10.66 7.50 -2.91
N TYR A 130 10.13 6.74 -1.96
CA TYR A 130 9.00 5.82 -2.14
C TYR A 130 7.69 6.39 -1.61
N LYS A 131 7.74 7.56 -0.99
CA LYS A 131 6.57 8.22 -0.43
C LYS A 131 5.69 8.72 -1.57
N ARG A 132 4.43 8.33 -1.53
CA ARG A 132 3.42 8.83 -2.43
C ARG A 132 3.14 10.33 -2.16
N VAL A 133 3.09 11.12 -3.23
CA VAL A 133 2.73 12.56 -3.24
C VAL A 133 1.22 12.73 -3.09
#